data_AF-A0A3M5WJ82-F1
#
_entry.id   AF-A0A3M5WJ82-F1
#
_cell.length_a   1.000
_cell.length_b   1.000
_cell.length_c   1.000
_cell.angle_alpha   90.00
_cell.angle_beta   90.00
_cell.angle_gamma   90.00
#
_symmetry.space_group_name_H-M   'P 1'
#
loop_
_entity.id
_entity.type
_entity.pdbx_description
1 polymer ?
#
loop_
_entity_poly.entity_id
_entity_poly.type
_entity_poly.pdbx_seq_one_letter_code
_entity_poly.pdbx_strand_id
1 'polypeptide(L)' 'MECTTTADEVYGPRNASLGRRAVDGNIWSGTTMIFRIIDDRVYSMHEQYLGRLKVTTWISNS' A
#
# COMPACT_ATOMS: atom_id res chain seq x y z
N MET A 1 23.03 -1.84 -21.58
CA MET A 1 22.28 -2.36 -20.43
C MET A 1 20.93 -1.69 -20.48
N GLU A 2 19.91 -2.38 -20.98
CA GLU A 2 18.54 -1.87 -21.04
C GLU A 2 17.99 -1.85 -19.60
N CYS A 3 17.75 -0.66 -19.05
CA CYS A 3 17.06 -0.52 -17.77
C CYS A 3 15.56 -0.70 -18.03
N THR A 4 15.13 -1.94 -18.19
CA THR A 4 13.70 -2.29 -18.18
C THR A 4 13.16 -1.89 -16.82
N THR A 5 12.55 -0.71 -16.76
CA THR A 5 11.81 -0.25 -15.59
C THR A 5 10.51 -1.04 -15.59
N THR A 6 10.57 -2.28 -15.07
CA THR A 6 9.40 -3.11 -14.88
C THR A 6 8.54 -2.42 -13.83
N ALA A 7 7.56 -1.63 -14.28
CA ALA A 7 6.56 -1.07 -13.40
C ALA A 7 5.65 -2.23 -13.00
N ASP A 8 5.82 -2.74 -11.78
CA ASP A 8 4.96 -3.80 -11.27
C ASP A 8 3.55 -3.25 -11.11
N GLU A 9 2.60 -3.82 -11.85
CA GLU A 9 1.19 -3.54 -11.64
C GLU A 9 0.75 -4.19 -10.32
N VAL A 10 0.18 -3.37 -9.44
CA VAL A 10 -0.21 -3.80 -8.11
C VAL A 10 -1.71 -3.98 -8.06
N TYR A 11 -2.13 -5.13 -7.55
CA TYR A 11 -3.53 -5.52 -7.42
C TYR A 11 -3.89 -5.77 -5.97
N GLY A 12 -5.09 -5.33 -5.59
CA GLY A 12 -5.67 -5.51 -4.27
C GLY A 12 -6.61 -6.70 -4.21
N PRO A 13 -7.37 -6.84 -3.11
CA PRO A 13 -8.39 -7.86 -2.98
C PRO A 13 -9.35 -7.86 -4.18
N ARG A 14 -9.74 -9.05 -4.64
CA ARG A 14 -10.60 -9.26 -5.82
C ARG A 14 -9.99 -8.76 -7.15
N ASN A 15 -8.66 -8.74 -7.28
CA ASN A 15 -7.94 -8.23 -8.45
C ASN A 15 -8.29 -6.77 -8.80
N ALA A 16 -8.66 -5.96 -7.80
CA ALA A 16 -8.85 -4.54 -8.02
C ALA A 16 -7.50 -3.88 -8.32
N SER A 17 -7.35 -3.23 -9.48
CA SER A 17 -6.12 -2.51 -9.83
C SER A 17 -5.89 -1.37 -8.83
N LEU A 18 -4.75 -1.41 -8.13
CA LEU A 18 -4.31 -0.38 -7.18
C LEU A 18 -3.34 0.62 -7.81
N GLY A 19 -2.73 0.27 -8.95
CA GLY A 19 -1.88 1.16 -9.72
C GLY A 19 -0.51 0.56 -10.03
N ARG A 20 0.45 1.42 -10.35
CA ARG A 20 1.83 1.01 -10.69
C ARG A 20 2.78 1.31 -9.54
N ARG A 21 3.66 0.35 -9.24
CA ARG A 21 4.79 0.55 -8.34
C ARG A 21 5.89 1.32 -9.06
N ALA A 22 6.29 2.44 -8.48
CA ALA A 22 7.46 3.20 -8.88
C ALA A 22 8.74 2.63 -8.25
N VAL A 23 9.90 3.01 -8.80
CA VAL A 23 11.22 2.52 -8.38
C VAL A 23 11.54 2.86 -6.92
N ASP A 24 10.96 3.93 -6.39
CA ASP A 24 11.08 4.36 -4.99
C ASP A 24 10.18 3.57 -4.02
N GLY A 25 9.44 2.57 -4.54
CA GLY A 25 8.52 1.74 -3.76
C GLY A 25 7.13 2.34 -3.55
N ASN A 26 6.85 3.53 -4.12
CA ASN A 26 5.54 4.15 -4.03
C ASN A 26 4.57 3.56 -5.07
N ILE A 27 3.33 3.32 -4.65
CA ILE A 27 2.24 2.86 -5.52
C ILE A 27 1.24 3.99 -5.65
N TRP A 28 0.98 4.40 -6.88
CA TRP A 28 0.13 5.54 -7.20
C TRP A 28 -1.13 5.10 -7.94
N SER A 29 -2.28 5.66 -7.56
CA SER A 29 -3.48 5.71 -8.41
C SER A 29 -3.72 7.15 -8.83
N GLY A 30 -3.52 7.43 -10.12
CA GLY A 30 -3.49 8.80 -10.62
C GLY A 30 -2.39 9.61 -9.93
N THR A 31 -2.78 10.69 -9.24
CA THR A 31 -1.87 11.59 -8.50
C THR A 31 -1.84 11.30 -7.00
N THR A 32 -2.55 10.28 -6.52
CA THR A 32 -2.63 9.95 -5.09
C THR A 32 -1.69 8.79 -4.78
N MET A 33 -0.76 8.98 -3.84
CA MET A 33 0.08 7.91 -3.31
C MET A 33 -0.77 7.04 -2.39
N ILE A 34 -0.86 5.74 -2.71
CA ILE A 34 -1.70 4.80 -1.97
C ILE A 34 -0.90 3.99 -0.98
N PHE A 35 0.16 3.34 -1.44
CA PHE A 35 1.00 2.51 -0.59
C PHE A 35 2.46 2.90 -0.80
N ARG A 36 3.25 2.71 0.25
CA ARG A 36 4.70 2.66 0.13
C ARG A 36 5.18 1.30 0.58
N ILE A 37 5.80 0.56 -0.34
CA ILE A 37 6.36 -0.76 -0.09
C ILE A 37 7.87 -0.68 -0.18
N ILE A 38 8.56 -1.02 0.91
CA ILE A 38 10.02 -1.15 0.96
C ILE A 38 10.31 -2.54 1.53
N ASP A 39 11.19 -3.30 0.88
CA ASP A 39 11.56 -4.67 1.28
C ASP A 39 10.33 -5.56 1.58
N ASP A 40 9.34 -5.53 0.67
CA ASP A 40 8.07 -6.26 0.75
C ASP A 40 7.19 -5.94 1.97
N ARG A 41 7.46 -4.81 2.65
CA ARG A 41 6.67 -4.32 3.80
C ARG A 41 5.96 -3.03 3.46
N VAL A 42 4.70 -2.92 3.91
CA VAL A 42 3.92 -1.68 3.81
C VAL A 42 4.34 -0.71 4.92
N TYR A 43 4.92 0.42 4.54
CA TYR A 43 5.35 1.49 5.46
C TYR A 43 4.31 2.58 5.64
N SER A 44 3.55 2.88 4.58
CA SER A 44 2.47 3.86 4.63
C SER A 44 1.31 3.42 3.74
N MET A 45 0.10 3.75 4.16
CA MET A 45 -1.13 3.47 3.44
C MET A 45 -2.04 4.70 3.49
N HIS A 46 -2.61 5.06 2.35
CA HIS A 46 -3.59 6.14 2.26
C HIS A 46 -4.88 5.77 3.01
N GLU A 47 -5.50 6.75 3.68
CA GLU A 47 -6.60 6.52 4.62
C GLU A 47 -7.80 5.77 4.02
N GLN A 48 -8.14 6.03 2.76
CA GLN A 48 -9.25 5.34 2.07
C GLN A 48 -9.01 3.82 1.92
N TYR A 49 -7.78 3.36 2.03
CA TYR A 49 -7.41 1.94 2.00
C TYR A 49 -7.11 1.38 3.39
N LEU A 50 -7.00 2.24 4.42
CA LEU A 50 -7.02 1.78 5.80
C LEU A 50 -8.44 1.25 6.06
N GLY A 51 -8.55 -0.07 6.30
CA GLY A 51 -9.75 -0.61 6.91
C GLY A 51 -10.04 0.09 8.25
N ARG A 52 -11.23 -0.13 8.82
CA ARG A 52 -11.60 0.46 10.11
C ARG A 52 -10.54 0.13 11.17
N LEU A 53 -9.80 1.15 11.63
CA LEU A 53 -8.86 1.01 12.73
C LEU A 53 -9.66 0.69 14.01
N LYS A 54 -9.67 -0.56 14.43
CA LYS A 54 -10.33 -0.96 15.69
C LYS A 54 -9.30 -0.87 16.81
N VAL A 55 -9.36 0.22 17.57
CA VAL A 55 -8.63 0.32 18.83
C VAL A 55 -9.32 -0.61 19.83
N THR A 56 -8.69 -1.75 20.12
CA THR A 56 -9.15 -2.64 21.18
C THR A 56 -8.55 -2.16 22.49
N THR A 57 -9.33 -1.39 23.28
CA THR A 57 -8.96 -1.06 24.66
C THR A 57 -9.16 -2.31 25.52
N TRP A 58 -8.08 -2.85 26.06
CA TRP A 58 -8.14 -3.85 27.12
C TRP A 58 -8.45 -3.13 28.44
N ILE A 59 -9.66 -3.30 28.96
CA ILE A 59 -9.95 -2.96 30.36
C ILE A 59 -9.64 -4.21 31.17
N SER A 60 -8.51 -4.21 31.88
CA SER A 60 -8.25 -5.20 32.93
C SER A 60 -9.05 -4.80 34.16
N ASN A 61 -10.06 -5.57 34.53
CA ASN A 61 -10.70 -5.43 35.85
C ASN A 61 -9.72 -5.96 36.91
N SER A 62 -9.27 -5.06 37.77
CA SER A 62 -8.53 -5.35 39.01
C SER A 62 -9.47 -5.81 40.11
#